data_AF-A0A661TMU1-F1
#
_entry.id   AF-A0A661TMU1-F1
#
_cell.length_a   1.000
_cell.length_b   1.000
_cell.length_c   1.000
_cell.angle_alpha   90.00
_cell.angle_beta   90.00
_cell.angle_gamma   90.00
#
_symmetry.space_group_name_H-M   'P 1'
#
loop_
_entity.id
_entity.type
_entity.pdbx_description
1 polymer ?
#
loop_
_entity_poly.entity_id
_entity_poly.type
_entity_poly.pdbx_seq_one_letter_code
_entity_poly.pdbx_strand_id
1 'polypeptide(L)'
;MANFNLKNTAIYGAVKWGKNPLFKLAKSLKSLFFYLAIFFFAFFIFGSLSQKFSGEFLNEIFGGVILSFILGIFFFEINLFFASKIKNPKLKYPLSEAILQKEEFNWASFFDYQAGEVCYRAQKLAKKKKFRFVPPQILLY
;
A
#
# COMPACT_ATOMS: atom_id res chain seq x y z
N MET A 1 -27.01 -3.57 20.94
CA MET A 1 -25.78 -2.71 20.99
C MET A 1 -25.04 -2.91 19.68
N ALA A 2 -24.59 -1.87 18.98
CA ALA A 2 -24.01 -2.04 17.64
C ALA A 2 -22.75 -2.95 17.67
N ASN A 3 -22.76 -4.04 16.89
CA ASN A 3 -21.63 -4.96 16.79
C ASN A 3 -20.47 -4.29 16.04
N PHE A 4 -19.37 -4.02 16.73
CA PHE A 4 -18.19 -3.38 16.15
C PHE A 4 -16.92 -4.16 16.50
N ASN A 5 -16.36 -4.86 15.51
CA ASN A 5 -15.10 -5.58 15.66
C ASN A 5 -14.22 -5.44 14.42
N LEU A 6 -13.30 -4.46 14.44
CA LEU A 6 -12.37 -4.23 13.34
C LEU A 6 -11.59 -5.51 12.97
N LYS A 7 -11.11 -6.29 13.94
CA LYS A 7 -10.26 -7.47 13.68
C LYS A 7 -10.93 -8.53 12.82
N ASN A 8 -12.26 -8.62 12.88
CA ASN A 8 -13.06 -9.59 12.12
C ASN A 8 -13.57 -9.01 10.79
N THR A 9 -12.77 -8.17 10.12
CA THR A 9 -13.14 -7.53 8.85
C THR A 9 -12.04 -7.65 7.81
N ALA A 10 -12.43 -7.61 6.53
CA ALA A 10 -11.47 -7.53 5.42
C ALA A 10 -10.64 -6.24 5.48
N ILE A 11 -11.22 -5.14 6.00
CA ILE A 11 -10.53 -3.86 6.21
C ILE A 11 -9.35 -4.00 7.16
N TYR A 12 -9.47 -4.78 8.22
CA TYR A 12 -8.32 -5.03 9.11
C TYR A 12 -7.19 -5.79 8.40
N GLY A 13 -7.53 -6.73 7.52
CA GLY A 13 -6.57 -7.38 6.63
C GLY A 13 -5.88 -6.35 5.73
N ALA A 14 -6.64 -5.45 5.11
CA ALA A 14 -6.11 -4.39 4.27
C ALA A 14 -5.14 -3.47 5.01
N VAL A 15 -5.51 -3.03 6.22
CA VAL A 15 -4.66 -2.19 7.09
C VAL A 15 -3.38 -2.93 7.49
N LYS A 16 -3.44 -4.23 7.74
CA LYS A 16 -2.23 -5.03 8.00
C LYS A 16 -1.32 -5.10 6.79
N TRP A 17 -1.86 -5.37 5.60
CA TRP A 17 -1.10 -5.38 4.36
C TRP A 17 -0.46 -4.02 4.06
N GLY A 18 -1.17 -2.93 4.33
CA GLY A 18 -0.63 -1.57 4.16
C GLY A 18 0.54 -1.23 5.07
N LYS A 19 0.76 -2.00 6.14
CA LYS A 19 1.92 -1.86 7.03
C LYS A 19 3.11 -2.72 6.61
N ASN A 20 2.90 -3.69 5.71
CA ASN A 20 4.00 -4.46 5.15
C ASN A 20 4.91 -3.52 4.35
N PRO A 21 6.24 -3.53 4.58
CA PRO A 21 7.20 -2.69 3.87
C PRO A 21 7.04 -2.75 2.35
N LEU A 22 6.73 -3.94 1.80
CA LEU A 22 6.55 -4.13 0.36
C LEU A 22 5.46 -3.20 -0.20
N PHE A 23 4.27 -3.21 0.40
CA PHE A 23 3.14 -2.38 -0.04
C PHE A 23 3.29 -0.91 0.34
N LYS A 24 3.87 -0.64 1.53
CA LYS A 24 4.10 0.72 2.00
C LYS A 24 5.10 1.47 1.12
N LEU A 25 6.16 0.80 0.70
CA LEU A 25 7.25 1.40 -0.08
C LEU A 25 7.04 1.26 -1.58
N ALA A 26 6.12 0.40 -2.06
CA ALA A 26 5.89 0.17 -3.49
C ALA A 26 5.71 1.47 -4.29
N LYS A 27 4.96 2.45 -3.75
CA LYS A 27 4.78 3.75 -4.41
C LYS A 27 6.12 4.48 -4.61
N SER A 28 6.96 4.53 -3.57
CA SER A 28 8.27 5.19 -3.63
C SER A 28 9.29 4.42 -4.46
N LEU A 29 9.32 3.09 -4.32
CA LEU A 29 10.23 2.20 -5.04
C LEU A 29 9.95 2.19 -6.54
N LYS A 30 8.67 2.17 -6.94
CA LYS A 30 8.27 2.37 -8.34
C LYS A 30 8.95 3.61 -8.93
N SER A 31 8.78 4.76 -8.28
CA SER A 31 9.32 6.03 -8.77
C SER A 31 10.85 6.00 -8.83
N LEU A 32 11.50 5.48 -7.77
CA LEU A 32 12.96 5.33 -7.72
C LEU A 32 13.48 4.51 -8.90
N PHE A 33 12.90 3.34 -9.16
CA PHE A 33 13.36 2.46 -10.22
C PHE A 33 13.10 3.00 -11.63
N PHE A 34 12.00 3.74 -11.84
CA PHE A 34 11.80 4.44 -13.11
C PHE A 34 12.81 5.58 -13.30
N TYR A 35 13.14 6.34 -12.25
CA TYR A 35 14.21 7.34 -12.35
C TYR A 35 15.58 6.72 -12.61
N LEU A 36 15.90 5.60 -11.98
CA LEU A 36 17.12 4.83 -12.26
C LEU A 36 17.16 4.33 -13.70
N ALA A 37 16.05 3.80 -14.23
CA ALA A 37 15.96 3.36 -15.62
C ALA A 37 16.25 4.52 -16.60
N ILE A 38 15.67 5.70 -16.35
CA ILE A 38 15.92 6.91 -17.15
C ILE A 38 17.39 7.33 -17.03
N PHE A 39 17.95 7.32 -15.82
CA PHE A 39 19.34 7.69 -15.58
C PHE A 39 20.32 6.77 -16.31
N PHE A 40 20.18 5.45 -16.16
CA PHE A 40 21.02 4.49 -16.87
C PHE A 40 20.82 4.60 -18.39
N PHE A 41 19.60 4.85 -18.86
CA PHE A 41 19.34 4.98 -20.28
C PHE A 41 20.00 6.23 -20.85
N ALA A 42 19.92 7.36 -20.16
CA ALA A 42 20.63 8.58 -20.55
C ALA A 42 22.16 8.36 -20.60
N PHE A 43 22.71 7.64 -19.62
CA PHE A 43 24.13 7.33 -19.57
C PHE A 43 24.56 6.37 -20.68
N PHE A 44 23.71 5.37 -21.01
CA PHE A 44 23.90 4.47 -22.15
C PHE A 44 23.94 5.24 -23.47
N ILE A 45 22.97 6.13 -23.72
CA ILE A 45 22.93 6.96 -24.93
C ILE A 45 24.16 7.86 -25.03
N PHE A 46 24.53 8.52 -23.93
CA PHE A 46 25.73 9.36 -23.90
C PHE A 46 27.01 8.55 -24.20
N GLY A 47 27.17 7.39 -23.56
CA GLY A 47 28.30 6.49 -23.78
C GLY A 47 28.39 5.98 -25.21
N SER A 48 27.25 5.60 -25.78
CA SER A 48 27.13 5.10 -27.15
C SER A 48 27.45 6.18 -28.18
N LEU A 49 26.91 7.40 -28.03
CA LEU A 49 27.15 8.51 -28.96
C LEU A 49 28.58 9.06 -28.87
N SER A 50 29.14 9.12 -27.67
CA SER A 50 30.49 9.66 -27.47
C SER A 50 31.59 8.68 -27.85
N GLN A 51 31.26 7.40 -28.07
CA GLN A 51 32.22 6.30 -28.31
C GLN A 51 33.33 6.20 -27.25
N LYS A 52 33.10 6.76 -26.05
CA LYS A 52 34.08 6.81 -24.95
C LYS A 52 34.10 5.54 -24.11
N PHE A 53 33.05 4.72 -24.18
CA PHE A 53 32.87 3.54 -23.34
C PHE A 53 33.13 2.27 -24.14
N SER A 54 33.69 1.26 -23.47
CA SER A 54 33.84 -0.07 -24.05
C SER A 54 32.48 -0.72 -24.29
N GLY A 55 32.41 -1.65 -25.24
CA GLY A 55 31.19 -2.42 -25.50
C GLY A 55 30.70 -3.19 -24.27
N GLU A 56 31.63 -3.75 -23.49
CA GLU A 56 31.32 -4.45 -22.23
C GLU A 56 30.65 -3.52 -21.21
N PHE A 57 31.21 -2.33 -20.99
CA PHE A 57 30.63 -1.36 -20.06
C PHE A 57 29.26 -0.84 -20.53
N LEU A 58 29.08 -0.64 -21.84
CA LEU A 58 27.77 -0.30 -22.40
C LEU A 58 26.73 -1.41 -22.18
N ASN A 59 27.13 -2.67 -22.31
CA ASN A 59 26.26 -3.81 -22.03
C ASN A 59 25.85 -3.87 -20.56
N GLU A 60 26.77 -3.59 -19.63
CA GLU A 60 26.46 -3.51 -18.19
C GLU A 60 25.46 -2.38 -17.88
N ILE A 61 25.67 -1.18 -18.44
CA ILE A 61 24.74 -0.06 -18.27
C ILE A 61 23.36 -0.43 -18.81
N PHE A 62 23.31 -1.05 -19.99
CA PHE A 62 22.06 -1.48 -20.60
C PHE A 62 21.36 -2.56 -19.77
N GLY A 63 22.11 -3.49 -19.17
CA GLY A 63 21.60 -4.43 -18.16
C GLY A 63 20.98 -3.70 -16.97
N GLY A 64 21.62 -2.62 -16.51
CA GLY A 64 21.09 -1.71 -15.48
C GLY A 64 19.77 -1.04 -15.87
N VAL A 65 19.61 -0.65 -17.14
CA VAL A 65 18.34 -0.12 -17.69
C VAL A 65 17.24 -1.17 -17.57
N ILE A 66 17.48 -2.37 -18.11
CA ILE A 66 16.51 -3.45 -18.13
C ILE A 66 16.10 -3.84 -16.69
N LEU A 67 17.08 -4.05 -15.81
CA LEU A 67 16.83 -4.44 -14.43
C LEU A 67 16.01 -3.37 -13.69
N SER A 68 16.40 -2.10 -13.81
CA SER A 68 15.68 -1.00 -13.17
C SER A 68 14.26 -0.88 -13.71
N PHE A 69 14.07 -1.06 -15.01
CA PHE A 69 12.75 -0.99 -15.64
C PHE A 69 11.83 -2.13 -15.18
N ILE A 70 12.32 -3.37 -15.15
CA ILE A 70 11.56 -4.54 -14.66
C ILE A 70 11.16 -4.33 -13.19
N LEU A 71 12.08 -3.89 -12.34
CA LEU A 71 11.78 -3.60 -10.94
C LEU A 71 10.75 -2.45 -10.82
N GLY A 72 10.86 -1.42 -11.67
CA GLY A 72 9.87 -0.34 -11.74
C GLY A 72 8.47 -0.83 -12.06
N ILE A 73 8.33 -1.72 -13.05
CA ILE A 73 7.06 -2.37 -13.41
C ILE A 73 6.54 -3.23 -12.24
N PHE A 74 7.40 -4.07 -11.66
CA PHE A 74 7.02 -4.93 -10.54
C PHE A 74 6.43 -4.12 -9.36
N PHE A 75 7.10 -3.05 -8.94
CA PHE A 75 6.58 -2.18 -7.87
C PHE A 75 5.34 -1.37 -8.30
N PHE A 76 5.21 -1.06 -9.59
CA PHE A 76 4.00 -0.46 -10.12
C PHE A 76 2.80 -1.39 -10.01
N GLU A 77 2.94 -2.67 -10.38
CA GLU A 77 1.90 -3.69 -10.26
C GLU A 77 1.50 -3.91 -8.80
N ILE A 78 2.47 -4.01 -7.89
CA ILE A 78 2.19 -4.12 -6.45
C ILE A 78 1.38 -2.92 -5.95
N ASN A 79 1.78 -1.71 -6.35
CA ASN A 79 1.08 -0.49 -5.95
C ASN A 79 -0.35 -0.44 -6.53
N LEU A 80 -0.55 -0.86 -7.78
CA LEU A 80 -1.88 -0.97 -8.39
C LEU A 80 -2.75 -2.02 -7.70
N PHE A 81 -2.19 -3.20 -7.41
CA PHE A 81 -2.89 -4.26 -6.70
C PHE A 81 -3.33 -3.81 -5.31
N PHE A 82 -2.43 -3.13 -4.59
CA PHE A 82 -2.76 -2.59 -3.27
C PHE A 82 -3.88 -1.54 -3.33
N ALA A 83 -3.78 -0.59 -4.26
CA ALA A 83 -4.77 0.47 -4.40
C ALA A 83 -6.15 -0.05 -4.84
N SER A 84 -6.19 -1.02 -5.75
CA SER A 84 -7.43 -1.47 -6.38
C SER A 84 -8.10 -2.64 -5.66
N LYS A 85 -7.32 -3.58 -5.11
CA LYS A 85 -7.86 -4.83 -4.53
C LYS A 85 -7.79 -4.86 -3.01
N ILE A 86 -6.74 -4.29 -2.41
CA ILE A 86 -6.54 -4.37 -0.97
C ILE A 86 -7.25 -3.24 -0.24
N LYS A 87 -7.07 -1.97 -0.67
CA LYS A 87 -7.68 -0.82 0.03
C LYS A 87 -9.20 -0.78 -0.04
N ASN A 88 -9.79 -1.39 -1.07
CA ASN A 88 -11.22 -1.41 -1.30
C ASN A 88 -11.74 -2.86 -1.31
N PRO A 89 -11.80 -3.54 -0.16
CA PRO A 89 -12.35 -4.88 -0.11
C PRO A 89 -13.84 -4.83 -0.49
N LYS A 90 -14.31 -5.85 -1.23
CA LYS A 90 -15.73 -5.96 -1.57
C LYS A 90 -16.56 -6.11 -0.30
N LEU A 91 -17.63 -5.31 -0.19
CA LEU A 91 -18.61 -5.46 0.87
C LEU A 91 -19.35 -6.78 0.68
N LYS A 92 -19.52 -7.54 1.77
CA LYS A 92 -20.27 -8.80 1.76
C LYS A 92 -21.78 -8.57 1.57
N TYR A 93 -22.28 -7.43 2.03
CA TYR A 93 -23.68 -7.03 1.97
C TYR A 93 -23.76 -5.53 1.68
N PRO A 94 -24.80 -5.06 0.97
CA PRO A 94 -25.03 -3.64 0.77
C PRO A 94 -25.44 -2.96 2.09
N LEU A 95 -25.13 -1.67 2.21
CA LEU A 95 -25.42 -0.90 3.41
C LEU A 95 -26.93 -0.82 3.68
N SER A 96 -27.75 -0.80 2.62
CA SER A 96 -29.23 -0.78 2.71
C SER A 96 -29.79 -1.96 3.48
N GLU A 97 -29.27 -3.17 3.26
CA GLU A 97 -29.67 -4.38 4.00
C GLU A 97 -29.19 -4.31 5.46
N ALA A 98 -27.97 -3.81 5.68
CA ALA A 98 -27.38 -3.75 7.01
C ALA A 98 -28.09 -2.76 7.96
N ILE A 99 -28.71 -1.71 7.44
CA ILE A 99 -29.47 -0.74 8.24
C ILE A 99 -30.74 -1.38 8.83
N LEU A 100 -31.34 -2.36 8.15
CA LEU A 100 -32.57 -3.04 8.58
C LEU A 100 -32.31 -4.06 9.70
N GLN A 101 -31.12 -4.67 9.77
CA GLN A 101 -30.76 -5.71 10.74
C GLN A 101 -29.50 -5.33 11.54
N LYS A 102 -29.57 -4.21 12.27
CA LYS A 102 -28.41 -3.53 12.88
C LYS A 102 -27.55 -4.38 13.82
N GLU A 103 -28.12 -5.42 14.42
CA GLU A 103 -27.44 -6.24 15.43
C GLU A 103 -26.64 -7.41 14.83
N GLU A 104 -26.99 -7.82 13.60
CA GLU A 104 -26.34 -8.96 12.93
C GLU A 104 -25.02 -8.55 12.24
N PHE A 105 -24.91 -7.29 11.83
CA PHE A 105 -23.77 -6.83 11.04
C PHE A 105 -22.65 -6.21 11.88
N ASN A 106 -21.41 -6.59 11.57
CA ASN A 106 -20.23 -5.92 12.09
C ASN A 106 -20.00 -4.61 11.35
N TRP A 107 -20.31 -3.50 12.00
CA TRP A 107 -20.25 -2.14 11.43
C TRP A 107 -18.86 -1.72 10.94
N ALA A 108 -17.80 -2.30 11.51
CA ALA A 108 -16.43 -2.03 11.05
C ALA A 108 -16.16 -2.54 9.61
N SER A 109 -17.02 -3.41 9.07
CA SER A 109 -16.88 -3.96 7.71
C SER A 109 -17.16 -2.92 6.62
N PHE A 110 -17.88 -1.85 6.96
CA PHE A 110 -18.26 -0.78 6.04
C PHE A 110 -17.27 0.38 6.01
N PHE A 111 -16.18 0.28 6.77
CA PHE A 111 -15.15 1.31 6.76
C PHE A 111 -14.38 1.28 5.44
N ASP A 112 -13.90 2.45 5.03
CA ASP A 112 -12.83 2.50 4.05
C ASP A 112 -11.47 2.20 4.71
N TYR A 113 -10.44 2.12 3.87
CA TYR A 113 -9.09 1.88 4.35
C TYR A 113 -8.60 2.95 5.35
N GLN A 114 -8.93 4.22 5.14
CA GLN A 114 -8.45 5.31 6.01
C GLN A 114 -9.09 5.24 7.41
N ALA A 115 -10.41 5.11 7.48
CA ALA A 115 -11.14 4.91 8.72
C ALA A 115 -10.67 3.65 9.45
N GLY A 116 -10.49 2.54 8.72
CA GLY A 116 -9.91 1.32 9.26
C GLY A 116 -8.51 1.54 9.85
N GLU A 117 -7.67 2.31 9.17
CA GLU A 117 -6.31 2.63 9.64
C GLU A 117 -6.32 3.50 10.90
N VAL A 118 -7.16 4.53 10.95
CA VAL A 118 -7.31 5.39 12.15
C VAL A 118 -7.78 4.55 13.33
N CYS A 119 -8.83 3.74 13.17
CA CYS A 119 -9.31 2.89 14.24
C CYS A 119 -8.28 1.86 14.68
N TYR A 120 -7.50 1.28 13.76
CA TYR A 120 -6.39 0.40 14.11
C TYR A 120 -5.35 1.13 14.96
N ARG A 121 -4.93 2.34 14.56
CA ARG A 121 -3.92 3.13 15.28
C ARG A 121 -4.43 3.48 16.68
N ALA A 122 -5.68 3.93 16.77
CA ALA A 122 -6.35 4.27 18.01
C ALA A 122 -6.45 3.07 18.96
N GLN A 123 -6.87 1.89 18.47
CA GLN A 123 -6.89 0.66 19.27
C GLN A 123 -5.50 0.28 19.79
N LYS A 124 -4.48 0.40 18.95
CA LYS A 124 -3.09 0.10 19.35
C LYS A 124 -2.58 1.09 20.39
N LEU A 125 -2.89 2.39 20.24
CA LEU A 125 -2.49 3.43 21.18
C LEU A 125 -3.22 3.29 22.52
N ALA A 126 -4.53 3.01 22.49
CA ALA A 126 -5.33 2.76 23.68
C ALA A 126 -4.80 1.55 24.47
N LYS A 127 -4.47 0.46 23.78
CA LYS A 127 -3.82 -0.72 24.39
C LYS A 127 -2.47 -0.37 25.01
N LYS A 128 -1.63 0.42 24.32
CA LYS A 128 -0.33 0.88 24.84
C LYS A 128 -0.48 1.73 26.10
N LYS A 129 -1.50 2.59 26.16
CA LYS A 129 -1.83 3.45 27.30
C LYS A 129 -2.67 2.74 28.38
N LYS A 130 -2.98 1.44 28.21
CA LYS A 130 -3.80 0.63 29.13
C LYS A 130 -5.21 1.19 29.38
N PHE A 131 -5.79 1.90 28.40
CA PHE A 131 -7.18 2.30 28.50
C PHE A 131 -8.13 1.10 28.35
N ARG A 132 -9.22 1.10 29.14
CA ARG A 132 -10.26 0.05 29.09
C ARG A 132 -11.08 0.10 27.80
N PHE A 133 -11.23 1.29 27.21
CA PHE A 133 -11.93 1.54 25.95
C PHE A 133 -11.12 2.54 25.10
N VAL A 134 -11.46 2.68 23.81
CA VAL A 134 -10.84 3.68 22.93
C VAL A 134 -11.57 5.02 23.14
N PRO A 135 -10.97 6.03 23.78
CA PRO A 135 -11.58 7.34 23.92
C PRO A 135 -11.64 8.04 22.56
N PRO A 136 -12.66 8.86 22.27
CA PRO A 136 -12.76 9.61 21.01
C PRO A 136 -11.53 10.48 20.74
N GLN A 137 -10.92 11.04 21.78
CA GLN A 137 -9.73 11.90 21.67
C GLN A 137 -8.53 11.15 21.07
N ILE A 138 -8.46 9.82 21.22
CA ILE A 138 -7.38 9.01 20.65
C ILE A 138 -7.51 8.87 19.12
N LEU A 139 -8.71 9.00 18.55
CA LEU A 139 -8.91 8.93 17.10
C LEU A 139 -8.25 10.10 16.36
N LEU A 140 -7.89 11.18 17.06
CA LEU A 140 -7.22 12.36 16.52
C LEU A 140 -5.69 12.20 16.44
N TYR A 141 -5.14 11.10 16.96
CA TYR A 141 -3.69 10.78 17.00
C TYR A 141 -3.35 9.58 16.10
#